data_AF-A0A3D0HHM4-F1
#
_entry.id   AF-A0A3D0HHM4-F1
#
_cell.length_a   1.000
_cell.length_b   1.000
_cell.length_c   1.000
_cell.angle_alpha   90.00
_cell.angle_beta   90.00
_cell.angle_gamma   90.00
#
_symmetry.space_group_name_H-M   'P 1'
#
loop_
_entity.id
_entity.type
_entity.pdbx_description
1 polymer ?
#
loop_
_entity_poly.entity_id
_entity_poly.type
_entity_poly.pdbx_seq_one_letter_code
_entity_poly.pdbx_strand_id
1 'polypeptide(L)'
;LHALDEVDQQVLADLPKNLWGKKPDGLWATTRKDALARLKYFVDEILPTFGEHEDAMLESNWHLAHSLLSPYLNNGLLLPKEVLDAAADAFAKGRVPINSAEGFIRQILGWREYIFNCYWRWMPEYAQLNKLNAHRPLAPLFTNPKKTKMKCVSTVLNGINDRAYSHHIGRLMVLGNFALISGTDPQQFTNWMWNSYIDAHEWVMVPNVLGMSLYADGGQLATKPYASGGAYIDRMSNHCNGCAYDRKKRTGDDACPFTNLYWDFHMRHEKTFVKNPRIARQVRAAQKLSDIADVQKTAKQILERLDRGLV
;
A
#
# COMPACT_ATOMS: atom_id res chain seq x y z
N LEU A 1 10.47 15.35 -17.42
CA LEU A 1 9.74 14.27 -18.13
C LEU A 1 10.57 13.88 -19.34
N HIS A 2 10.61 12.60 -19.67
CA HIS A 2 11.29 12.07 -20.86
C HIS A 2 10.37 12.25 -22.07
N ALA A 3 10.91 12.62 -23.24
CA ALA A 3 10.10 12.67 -24.46
C ALA A 3 9.70 11.25 -24.86
N LEU A 4 8.43 11.04 -25.21
CA LEU A 4 7.96 9.76 -25.74
C LEU A 4 8.47 9.59 -27.17
N ASP A 5 9.02 8.43 -27.48
CA ASP A 5 9.54 8.11 -28.81
C ASP A 5 8.53 7.35 -29.69
N GLU A 6 8.97 6.95 -30.89
CA GLU A 6 8.12 6.21 -31.84
C GLU A 6 7.66 4.85 -31.29
N VAL A 7 8.49 4.19 -30.48
CA VAL A 7 8.14 2.90 -29.85
C VAL A 7 7.07 3.12 -28.79
N ASP A 8 7.19 4.16 -27.97
CA ASP A 8 6.16 4.53 -26.99
C ASP A 8 4.81 4.79 -27.67
N GLN A 9 4.80 5.55 -28.78
CA GLN A 9 3.58 5.84 -29.53
C GLN A 9 2.97 4.57 -30.15
N GLN A 10 3.80 3.68 -30.68
CA GLN A 10 3.34 2.41 -31.23
C GLN A 10 2.68 1.53 -30.15
N VAL A 11 3.33 1.37 -28.99
CA VAL A 11 2.74 0.63 -27.87
C VAL A 11 1.41 1.25 -27.45
N LEU A 12 1.32 2.58 -27.35
CA LEU A 12 0.07 3.27 -27.01
C LEU A 12 -1.05 3.07 -28.04
N ALA A 13 -0.70 2.90 -29.33
CA ALA A 13 -1.66 2.62 -30.39
C ALA A 13 -2.18 1.17 -30.34
N ASP A 14 -1.34 0.22 -29.90
CA ASP A 14 -1.66 -1.20 -29.80
C ASP A 14 -2.47 -1.55 -28.54
N LEU A 15 -2.44 -0.68 -27.52
CA LEU A 15 -3.18 -0.90 -26.28
C LEU A 15 -4.71 -0.78 -26.47
N PRO A 16 -5.51 -1.60 -25.77
CA PRO A 16 -6.97 -1.45 -25.75
C PRO A 16 -7.41 -0.06 -25.27
N LYS A 17 -8.51 0.43 -25.84
CA LYS A 17 -9.06 1.76 -25.51
C LYS A 17 -9.71 1.84 -24.12
N ASN A 18 -9.97 0.71 -23.49
CA ASN A 18 -10.72 0.58 -22.22
C ASN A 18 -9.83 0.24 -21.02
N LEU A 19 -8.56 0.68 -21.04
CA LEU A 19 -7.64 0.50 -19.91
C LEU A 19 -7.89 1.53 -18.80
N TRP A 20 -7.61 1.11 -17.57
CA TRP A 20 -7.58 1.96 -16.39
C TRP A 20 -6.23 2.69 -16.30
N GLY A 21 -6.26 3.97 -15.90
CA GLY A 21 -5.07 4.80 -15.71
C GLY A 21 -4.90 5.89 -16.77
N LYS A 22 -4.13 6.92 -16.40
CA LYS A 22 -3.74 8.01 -17.29
C LYS A 22 -2.65 7.53 -18.25
N LYS A 23 -2.66 8.06 -19.48
CA LYS A 23 -1.59 7.79 -20.46
C LYS A 23 -0.22 8.23 -19.91
N PRO A 24 0.86 7.51 -20.23
CA PRO A 24 2.21 7.91 -19.84
C PRO A 24 2.55 9.28 -20.46
N ASP A 25 3.31 10.06 -19.71
CA ASP A 25 3.74 11.43 -20.07
C ASP A 25 5.26 11.58 -19.98
N GLY A 26 5.98 10.47 -19.93
CA GLY A 26 7.43 10.44 -19.74
C GLY A 26 7.88 10.59 -18.28
N LEU A 27 7.00 10.38 -17.30
CA LEU A 27 7.37 10.39 -15.89
C LEU A 27 8.37 9.30 -15.50
N TRP A 28 8.37 8.14 -16.16
CA TRP A 28 9.24 7.00 -15.83
C TRP A 28 10.38 6.87 -16.85
N ALA A 29 11.61 6.71 -16.37
CA ALA A 29 12.75 6.41 -17.23
C ALA A 29 12.59 5.07 -17.95
N THR A 30 12.94 5.03 -19.24
CA THR A 30 12.92 3.83 -20.09
C THR A 30 14.33 3.34 -20.46
N THR A 31 15.38 4.10 -20.09
CA THR A 31 16.78 3.74 -20.37
C THR A 31 17.58 3.52 -19.09
N ARG A 32 18.64 2.69 -19.16
CA ARG A 32 19.57 2.49 -18.04
C ARG A 32 20.27 3.78 -17.64
N LYS A 33 20.63 4.62 -18.61
CA LYS A 33 21.25 5.93 -18.38
C LYS A 33 20.36 6.81 -17.49
N ASP A 34 19.07 6.88 -17.80
CA ASP A 34 18.12 7.70 -17.04
C ASP A 34 17.78 7.10 -15.68
N ALA A 35 17.73 5.76 -15.57
CA ALA A 35 17.57 5.10 -14.28
C ALA A 35 18.76 5.37 -13.33
N LEU A 36 19.99 5.37 -13.85
CA LEU A 36 21.20 5.76 -13.10
C LEU A 36 21.17 7.23 -12.68
N ALA A 37 20.67 8.12 -13.54
CA ALA A 37 20.49 9.53 -13.18
C ALA A 37 19.50 9.71 -12.02
N ARG A 38 18.42 8.91 -11.98
CA ARG A 38 17.47 8.89 -10.85
C ARG A 38 18.09 8.36 -9.58
N LEU A 39 18.87 7.27 -9.66
CA LEU A 39 19.61 6.76 -8.51
C LEU A 39 20.53 7.85 -7.94
N LYS A 40 21.30 8.52 -8.80
CA LYS A 40 22.20 9.61 -8.38
C LYS A 40 21.42 10.72 -7.68
N TYR A 41 20.34 11.21 -8.31
CA TYR A 41 19.51 12.27 -7.73
C TYR A 41 18.91 11.86 -6.37
N PHE A 42 18.40 10.63 -6.27
CA PHE A 42 17.89 10.11 -5.01
C PHE A 42 18.97 10.12 -3.93
N VAL A 43 20.15 9.56 -4.21
CA VAL A 43 21.24 9.45 -3.23
C VAL A 43 21.73 10.82 -2.76
N ASP A 44 21.81 11.79 -3.68
CA ASP A 44 22.37 13.11 -3.37
C ASP A 44 21.36 14.03 -2.68
N GLU A 45 20.08 14.00 -3.09
CA GLU A 45 19.10 15.02 -2.70
C GLU A 45 18.03 14.50 -1.75
N ILE A 46 17.68 13.21 -1.82
CA ILE A 46 16.47 12.67 -1.18
C ILE A 46 16.80 11.70 -0.05
N LEU A 47 17.77 10.81 -0.26
CA LEU A 47 18.20 9.81 0.71
C LEU A 47 18.56 10.41 2.07
N PRO A 48 19.17 11.61 2.21
CA PRO A 48 19.43 12.19 3.53
C PRO A 48 18.18 12.27 4.44
N THR A 49 17.00 12.51 3.87
CA THR A 49 15.74 12.67 4.61
C THR A 49 14.81 11.46 4.56
N PHE A 50 15.25 10.34 3.97
CA PHE A 50 14.46 9.11 3.81
C PHE A 50 13.85 8.62 5.13
N GLY A 51 14.68 8.40 6.15
CA GLY A 51 14.26 7.73 7.38
C GLY A 51 13.26 8.53 8.21
N GLU A 52 13.31 9.86 8.13
CA GLU A 52 12.39 10.75 8.87
C GLU A 52 10.97 10.72 8.30
N HIS A 53 10.83 10.43 7.00
CA HIS A 53 9.58 10.57 6.26
C HIS A 53 9.01 9.23 5.76
N GLU A 54 9.61 8.10 6.12
CA GLU A 54 9.31 6.77 5.56
C GLU A 54 7.81 6.39 5.65
N ASP A 55 7.15 6.78 6.74
CA ASP A 55 5.73 6.47 6.99
C ASP A 55 4.77 7.68 6.86
N ALA A 56 5.28 8.86 6.48
CA ALA A 56 4.46 10.06 6.33
C ALA A 56 3.64 10.01 5.04
N MET A 57 2.50 10.70 5.01
CA MET A 57 1.65 10.87 3.82
C MET A 57 1.19 12.32 3.70
N LEU A 58 1.45 12.97 2.57
CA LEU A 58 1.04 14.36 2.33
C LEU A 58 0.32 14.48 0.99
N GLU A 59 -0.82 15.20 0.98
CA GLU A 59 -1.52 15.53 -0.26
C GLU A 59 -0.67 16.37 -1.23
N SER A 60 0.19 17.23 -0.69
CA SER A 60 1.02 18.16 -1.48
C SER A 60 2.27 17.51 -2.07
N ASN A 61 2.67 16.32 -1.60
CA ASN A 61 3.85 15.63 -2.09
C ASN A 61 3.58 14.12 -2.18
N TRP A 62 3.44 13.64 -3.42
CA TRP A 62 3.02 12.26 -3.71
C TRP A 62 4.12 11.22 -3.56
N HIS A 63 5.39 11.62 -3.46
CA HIS A 63 6.52 10.69 -3.34
C HIS A 63 7.41 10.93 -2.11
N LEU A 64 7.27 12.06 -1.41
CA LEU A 64 8.04 12.40 -0.22
C LEU A 64 9.53 12.10 -0.40
N ALA A 65 10.16 11.45 0.56
CA ALA A 65 11.57 11.08 0.52
C ALA A 65 11.80 9.66 -0.06
N HIS A 66 10.92 9.15 -0.91
CA HIS A 66 11.09 7.83 -1.54
C HIS A 66 11.93 7.90 -2.82
N SER A 67 12.54 6.77 -3.19
CA SER A 67 13.52 6.71 -4.29
C SER A 67 12.90 6.59 -5.68
N LEU A 68 11.68 6.06 -5.78
CA LEU A 68 11.00 5.73 -7.04
C LEU A 68 11.83 4.78 -7.95
N LEU A 69 12.73 3.99 -7.37
CA LEU A 69 13.63 3.09 -8.11
C LEU A 69 13.07 1.69 -8.35
N SER A 70 11.95 1.33 -7.70
CA SER A 70 11.36 0.00 -7.78
C SER A 70 11.06 -0.49 -9.21
N PRO A 71 10.59 0.34 -10.17
CA PRO A 71 10.38 -0.14 -11.54
C PRO A 71 11.70 -0.58 -12.20
N TYR A 72 12.76 0.18 -11.97
CA TYR A 72 14.07 -0.04 -12.57
C TYR A 72 14.80 -1.23 -11.94
N LEU A 73 14.61 -1.43 -10.63
CA LEU A 73 15.11 -2.61 -9.92
C LEU A 73 14.40 -3.89 -10.35
N ASN A 74 13.14 -3.80 -10.75
CA ASN A 74 12.34 -4.98 -11.06
C ASN A 74 12.40 -5.38 -12.55
N ASN A 75 12.71 -4.42 -13.44
CA ASN A 75 12.92 -4.70 -14.87
C ASN A 75 14.40 -4.83 -15.27
N GLY A 76 15.33 -4.66 -14.32
CA GLY A 76 16.78 -4.84 -14.54
C GLY A 76 17.53 -3.61 -15.08
N LEU A 77 16.87 -2.46 -15.23
CA LEU A 77 17.57 -1.21 -15.57
C LEU A 77 18.52 -0.76 -14.45
N LEU A 78 18.25 -1.14 -13.20
CA LEU A 78 19.17 -1.03 -12.06
C LEU A 78 19.36 -2.39 -11.41
N LEU A 79 20.60 -2.68 -11.02
CA LEU A 79 20.94 -3.86 -10.23
C LEU A 79 20.85 -3.53 -8.73
N PRO A 80 20.38 -4.45 -7.87
CA PRO A 80 20.30 -4.18 -6.43
C PRO A 80 21.64 -3.76 -5.82
N LYS A 81 22.74 -4.41 -6.24
CA LYS A 81 24.08 -4.13 -5.69
C LYS A 81 24.53 -2.69 -5.92
N GLU A 82 24.37 -2.14 -7.12
CA GLU A 82 24.79 -0.75 -7.40
C GLU A 82 23.96 0.28 -6.61
N VAL A 83 22.68 -0.01 -6.35
CA VAL A 83 21.81 0.84 -5.52
C VAL A 83 22.22 0.78 -4.04
N LEU A 84 22.52 -0.42 -3.54
CA LEU A 84 22.97 -0.63 -2.16
C LEU A 84 24.34 0.01 -1.90
N ASP A 85 25.30 -0.21 -2.81
CA ASP A 85 26.64 0.36 -2.71
C ASP A 85 26.58 1.90 -2.72
N ALA A 86 25.75 2.50 -3.59
CA ALA A 86 25.60 3.95 -3.65
C ALA A 86 25.07 4.56 -2.33
N ALA A 87 24.11 3.90 -1.67
CA ALA A 87 23.59 4.33 -0.38
C ALA A 87 24.62 4.16 0.75
N ALA A 88 25.32 3.02 0.79
CA ALA A 88 26.36 2.74 1.77
C ALA A 88 27.54 3.73 1.64
N ASP A 89 27.98 4.04 0.42
CA ASP A 89 29.03 5.01 0.13
C ASP A 89 28.63 6.43 0.55
N ALA A 90 27.36 6.82 0.36
CA ALA A 90 26.87 8.13 0.78
C ALA A 90 26.92 8.28 2.31
N PHE A 91 26.56 7.24 3.04
CA PHE A 91 26.71 7.18 4.50
C PHE A 91 28.18 7.22 4.92
N ALA A 92 29.04 6.39 4.33
CA ALA A 92 30.46 6.33 4.67
C ALA A 92 31.19 7.66 4.46
N LYS A 93 30.73 8.48 3.50
CA LYS A 93 31.22 9.84 3.23
C LYS A 93 30.58 10.92 4.12
N GLY A 94 29.71 10.54 5.06
CA GLY A 94 29.04 11.47 5.98
C GLY A 94 27.92 12.31 5.36
N ARG A 95 27.44 11.99 4.15
CA ARG A 95 26.41 12.78 3.44
C ARG A 95 24.98 12.41 3.84
N VAL A 96 24.78 11.21 4.39
CA VAL A 96 23.48 10.65 4.73
C VAL A 96 23.56 10.14 6.18
N PRO A 97 22.56 10.39 7.04
CA PRO A 97 22.54 9.86 8.39
C PRO A 97 22.24 8.36 8.40
N ILE A 98 22.71 7.65 9.44
CA ILE A 98 22.63 6.18 9.50
C ILE A 98 21.20 5.64 9.40
N ASN A 99 20.21 6.31 10.02
CA ASN A 99 18.82 5.87 10.00
C ASN A 99 18.23 5.89 8.58
N SER A 100 18.61 6.89 7.77
CA SER A 100 18.17 6.97 6.38
C SER A 100 18.87 5.94 5.50
N ALA A 101 20.19 5.77 5.65
CA ALA A 101 20.96 4.80 4.87
C ALA A 101 20.57 3.36 5.19
N GLU A 102 20.56 2.97 6.48
CA GLU A 102 20.13 1.65 6.92
C GLU A 102 18.67 1.40 6.57
N GLY A 103 17.80 2.37 6.80
CA GLY A 103 16.38 2.26 6.49
C GLY A 103 16.14 1.94 5.03
N PHE A 104 16.81 2.66 4.12
CA PHE A 104 16.73 2.41 2.68
C PHE A 104 17.34 1.06 2.28
N ILE A 105 18.55 0.74 2.78
CA ILE A 105 19.23 -0.54 2.52
C ILE A 105 18.36 -1.72 2.95
N ARG A 106 17.72 -1.63 4.12
CA ARG A 106 16.84 -2.68 4.67
C ARG A 106 15.61 -2.95 3.80
N GLN A 107 15.10 -1.95 3.07
CA GLN A 107 13.99 -2.20 2.14
C GLN A 107 14.41 -3.07 0.95
N ILE A 108 15.66 -2.95 0.49
CA ILE A 108 16.18 -3.68 -0.66
C ILE A 108 16.80 -5.00 -0.20
N LEU A 109 17.88 -4.94 0.58
CA LEU A 109 18.61 -6.14 1.02
C LEU A 109 17.78 -7.00 1.98
N GLY A 110 16.92 -6.38 2.78
CA GLY A 110 16.00 -7.08 3.67
C GLY A 110 14.72 -7.48 2.94
N TRP A 111 13.77 -6.54 2.83
CA TRP A 111 12.41 -6.85 2.39
C TRP A 111 12.32 -7.37 0.96
N ARG A 112 12.95 -6.71 -0.03
CA ARG A 112 12.87 -7.17 -1.43
C ARG A 112 13.41 -8.59 -1.59
N GLU A 113 14.60 -8.88 -1.05
CA GLU A 113 15.20 -10.22 -1.12
C GLU A 113 14.41 -11.25 -0.29
N TYR A 114 13.91 -10.87 0.89
CA TYR A 114 13.07 -11.76 1.71
C TYR A 114 11.78 -12.15 0.98
N ILE A 115 11.10 -11.18 0.37
CA ILE A 115 9.88 -11.40 -0.43
C ILE A 115 10.16 -12.31 -1.63
N PHE A 116 11.27 -12.10 -2.32
CA PHE A 116 11.68 -12.96 -3.43
C PHE A 116 11.83 -14.42 -2.98
N ASN A 117 12.49 -14.65 -1.84
CA ASN A 117 12.64 -16.00 -1.29
C ASN A 117 11.30 -16.60 -0.80
N CYS A 118 10.44 -15.80 -0.17
CA CYS A 118 9.09 -16.23 0.23
C CYS A 118 8.27 -16.72 -0.97
N TYR A 119 8.31 -15.99 -2.08
CA TYR A 119 7.63 -16.36 -3.30
C TYR A 119 8.06 -17.76 -3.78
N TRP A 120 9.36 -17.96 -4.02
CA TRP A 120 9.87 -19.24 -4.52
C TRP A 120 9.73 -20.39 -3.52
N ARG A 121 9.63 -20.08 -2.22
CA ARG A 121 9.47 -21.10 -1.18
C ARG A 121 8.04 -21.62 -1.07
N TRP A 122 7.03 -20.79 -1.36
CA TRP A 122 5.63 -21.11 -1.04
C TRP A 122 4.69 -21.19 -2.24
N MET A 123 5.10 -20.72 -3.42
CA MET A 123 4.30 -20.82 -4.63
C MET A 123 4.34 -22.24 -5.24
N PRO A 124 3.27 -22.66 -5.94
CA PRO A 124 2.08 -21.86 -6.31
C PRO A 124 0.96 -21.78 -5.25
N GLU A 125 0.97 -22.63 -4.22
CA GLU A 125 -0.13 -22.76 -3.25
C GLU A 125 -0.39 -21.46 -2.47
N TYR A 126 0.67 -20.67 -2.23
CA TYR A 126 0.59 -19.42 -1.51
C TYR A 126 -0.39 -18.42 -2.13
N ALA A 127 -0.52 -18.39 -3.46
CA ALA A 127 -1.42 -17.47 -4.16
C ALA A 127 -2.91 -17.69 -3.81
N GLN A 128 -3.26 -18.88 -3.30
CA GLN A 128 -4.65 -19.26 -3.00
C GLN A 128 -5.00 -19.13 -1.51
N LEU A 129 -4.09 -18.60 -0.69
CA LEU A 129 -4.34 -18.49 0.76
C LEU A 129 -5.42 -17.44 1.06
N ASN A 130 -6.33 -17.81 1.96
CA ASN A 130 -7.41 -16.96 2.47
C ASN A 130 -7.78 -17.38 3.91
N LYS A 131 -6.81 -17.33 4.84
CA LYS A 131 -6.97 -17.81 6.22
C LYS A 131 -8.03 -17.06 7.02
N LEU A 132 -8.38 -15.83 6.64
CA LEU A 132 -9.45 -15.05 7.28
C LEU A 132 -10.84 -15.27 6.65
N ASN A 133 -10.94 -16.11 5.62
CA ASN A 133 -12.20 -16.43 4.92
C ASN A 133 -12.91 -15.18 4.40
N ALA A 134 -12.15 -14.29 3.77
CA ALA A 134 -12.62 -13.03 3.20
C ALA A 134 -13.11 -13.23 1.76
N HIS A 135 -14.38 -12.90 1.47
CA HIS A 135 -15.05 -13.20 0.19
C HIS A 135 -15.73 -11.98 -0.45
N ARG A 136 -15.57 -10.78 0.12
CA ARG A 136 -16.22 -9.59 -0.46
C ARG A 136 -15.55 -9.24 -1.79
N PRO A 137 -16.29 -9.03 -2.89
CA PRO A 137 -15.68 -8.67 -4.16
C PRO A 137 -14.86 -7.38 -4.05
N LEU A 138 -13.93 -7.19 -4.98
CA LEU A 138 -13.19 -5.94 -5.09
C LEU A 138 -14.17 -4.77 -5.29
N ALA A 139 -14.12 -3.80 -4.38
CA ALA A 139 -15.07 -2.71 -4.39
C ALA A 139 -14.89 -1.78 -5.61
N PRO A 140 -15.97 -1.17 -6.14
CA PRO A 140 -15.92 -0.28 -7.32
C PRO A 140 -14.95 0.91 -7.19
N LEU A 141 -14.61 1.33 -5.96
CA LEU A 141 -13.67 2.43 -5.75
C LEU A 141 -12.28 2.16 -6.32
N PHE A 142 -11.83 0.89 -6.35
CA PHE A 142 -10.48 0.55 -6.77
C PHE A 142 -10.21 0.81 -8.25
N THR A 143 -11.26 0.83 -9.08
CA THR A 143 -11.20 1.19 -10.50
C THR A 143 -11.92 2.50 -10.82
N ASN A 144 -12.43 3.21 -9.80
CA ASN A 144 -13.05 4.52 -9.95
C ASN A 144 -12.97 5.33 -8.64
N PRO A 145 -11.95 6.19 -8.46
CA PRO A 145 -11.74 7.01 -7.27
C PRO A 145 -12.92 7.92 -6.91
N LYS A 146 -13.80 8.23 -7.87
CA LYS A 146 -15.02 9.03 -7.62
C LYS A 146 -16.11 8.26 -6.86
N LYS A 147 -15.96 6.94 -6.70
CA LYS A 147 -16.85 6.06 -5.93
C LYS A 147 -16.50 6.00 -4.44
N THR A 148 -15.67 6.92 -3.94
CA THR A 148 -15.44 7.09 -2.51
C THR A 148 -15.35 8.55 -2.09
N LYS A 149 -15.87 8.86 -0.89
CA LYS A 149 -15.68 10.12 -0.16
C LYS A 149 -14.54 10.06 0.86
N MET A 150 -13.92 8.88 1.05
CA MET A 150 -12.75 8.74 1.92
C MET A 150 -11.54 9.42 1.27
N LYS A 151 -11.18 10.62 1.74
CA LYS A 151 -10.13 11.44 1.16
C LYS A 151 -8.79 10.73 1.05
N CYS A 152 -8.37 9.98 2.09
CA CYS A 152 -7.14 9.19 2.05
C CYS A 152 -7.13 8.16 0.91
N VAL A 153 -8.23 7.42 0.73
CA VAL A 153 -8.35 6.40 -0.30
C VAL A 153 -8.40 7.04 -1.69
N SER A 154 -9.21 8.09 -1.88
CA SER A 154 -9.29 8.77 -3.17
C SER A 154 -7.97 9.42 -3.56
N THR A 155 -7.23 10.04 -2.64
CA THR A 155 -5.90 10.60 -2.90
C THR A 155 -4.93 9.53 -3.39
N VAL A 156 -4.83 8.39 -2.71
CA VAL A 156 -3.91 7.31 -3.11
C VAL A 156 -4.33 6.72 -4.46
N LEU A 157 -5.63 6.47 -4.68
CA LEU A 157 -6.12 5.92 -5.95
C LEU A 157 -5.95 6.87 -7.12
N ASN A 158 -6.15 8.18 -6.92
CA ASN A 158 -5.85 9.18 -7.96
C ASN A 158 -4.36 9.20 -8.29
N GLY A 159 -3.48 9.04 -7.29
CA GLY A 159 -2.04 8.94 -7.56
C GLY A 159 -1.66 7.71 -8.39
N ILE A 160 -2.31 6.58 -8.12
CA ILE A 160 -2.16 5.36 -8.94
C ILE A 160 -2.71 5.57 -10.33
N ASN A 161 -3.89 6.17 -10.48
CA ASN A 161 -4.44 6.51 -11.81
C ASN A 161 -3.47 7.38 -12.61
N ASP A 162 -2.90 8.40 -11.98
CA ASP A 162 -2.09 9.40 -12.68
C ASP A 162 -0.67 8.92 -13.00
N ARG A 163 -0.10 8.06 -12.16
CA ARG A 163 1.35 7.76 -12.16
C ARG A 163 1.67 6.26 -12.05
N ALA A 164 0.67 5.40 -11.92
CA ALA A 164 0.80 3.99 -11.59
C ALA A 164 1.65 3.75 -10.32
N TYR A 165 1.64 4.72 -9.39
CA TYR A 165 2.49 4.66 -8.20
C TYR A 165 1.82 5.28 -6.96
N SER A 166 2.02 4.60 -5.85
CA SER A 166 1.99 5.17 -4.50
C SER A 166 3.15 4.58 -3.69
N HIS A 167 3.65 5.32 -2.70
CA HIS A 167 4.71 4.83 -1.82
C HIS A 167 4.18 3.81 -0.80
N HIS A 168 5.09 3.09 -0.15
CA HIS A 168 4.79 1.86 0.59
C HIS A 168 3.63 2.00 1.59
N ILE A 169 3.63 3.05 2.42
CA ILE A 169 2.63 3.20 3.48
C ILE A 169 1.22 3.48 2.93
N GLY A 170 1.10 4.10 1.74
CA GLY A 170 -0.18 4.25 1.04
C GLY A 170 -0.72 2.89 0.56
N ARG A 171 0.16 2.01 0.09
CA ARG A 171 -0.20 0.63 -0.27
C ARG A 171 -0.65 -0.15 0.96
N LEU A 172 0.13 -0.12 2.04
CA LEU A 172 -0.08 -0.95 3.22
C LEU A 172 -1.21 -0.41 4.12
N MET A 173 -1.12 0.85 4.55
CA MET A 173 -1.94 1.37 5.65
C MET A 173 -3.19 2.14 5.19
N VAL A 174 -3.30 2.45 3.90
CA VAL A 174 -4.52 2.99 3.30
C VAL A 174 -5.26 1.91 2.54
N LEU A 175 -4.74 1.47 1.40
CA LEU A 175 -5.47 0.53 0.52
C LEU A 175 -5.53 -0.89 1.09
N GLY A 176 -4.38 -1.40 1.51
CA GLY A 176 -4.22 -2.74 2.07
C GLY A 176 -4.98 -2.91 3.38
N ASN A 177 -4.81 -1.98 4.32
CA ASN A 177 -5.56 -1.92 5.56
C ASN A 177 -7.07 -1.84 5.28
N PHE A 178 -7.52 -1.01 4.32
CA PHE A 178 -8.94 -0.94 3.97
C PHE A 178 -9.47 -2.27 3.43
N ALA A 179 -8.76 -2.91 2.50
CA ALA A 179 -9.12 -4.22 1.95
C ALA A 179 -9.15 -5.31 3.04
N LEU A 180 -8.20 -5.30 3.97
CA LEU A 180 -8.16 -6.19 5.13
C LEU A 180 -9.39 -6.00 6.02
N ILE A 181 -9.64 -4.77 6.49
CA ILE A 181 -10.73 -4.50 7.45
C ILE A 181 -12.10 -4.49 6.79
N SER A 182 -12.23 -4.40 5.46
CA SER A 182 -13.51 -4.61 4.76
C SER A 182 -13.77 -6.08 4.41
N GLY A 183 -12.77 -6.95 4.55
CA GLY A 183 -12.88 -8.38 4.21
C GLY A 183 -12.94 -8.62 2.70
N THR A 184 -12.21 -7.81 1.92
CA THR A 184 -12.06 -7.99 0.47
C THR A 184 -11.37 -9.31 0.14
N ASP A 185 -11.84 -9.97 -0.91
CA ASP A 185 -11.26 -11.17 -1.48
C ASP A 185 -9.76 -10.94 -1.80
N PRO A 186 -8.86 -11.74 -1.20
CA PRO A 186 -7.44 -11.47 -1.29
C PRO A 186 -6.87 -11.67 -2.69
N GLN A 187 -7.43 -12.60 -3.48
CA GLN A 187 -7.01 -12.84 -4.86
C GLN A 187 -7.41 -11.68 -5.76
N GLN A 188 -8.64 -11.17 -5.65
CA GLN A 188 -9.10 -10.02 -6.43
C GLN A 188 -8.30 -8.75 -6.10
N PHE A 189 -8.01 -8.50 -4.82
CA PHE A 189 -7.19 -7.36 -4.42
C PHE A 189 -5.73 -7.49 -4.90
N THR A 190 -5.16 -8.70 -4.84
CA THR A 190 -3.81 -8.98 -5.36
C THR A 190 -3.74 -8.73 -6.86
N ASN A 191 -4.71 -9.21 -7.63
CA ASN A 191 -4.78 -8.99 -9.07
C ASN A 191 -4.90 -7.50 -9.41
N TRP A 192 -5.70 -6.76 -8.66
CA TRP A 192 -5.81 -5.31 -8.85
C TRP A 192 -4.49 -4.58 -8.54
N MET A 193 -3.84 -4.90 -7.42
CA MET A 193 -2.53 -4.33 -7.07
C MET A 193 -1.48 -4.65 -8.14
N TRP A 194 -1.48 -5.87 -8.67
CA TRP A 194 -0.57 -6.26 -9.74
C TRP A 194 -0.82 -5.44 -11.02
N ASN A 195 -2.08 -5.29 -11.44
CA ASN A 195 -2.43 -4.55 -12.65
C ASN A 195 -2.23 -3.03 -12.54
N SER A 196 -2.13 -2.48 -11.33
CA SER A 196 -2.23 -1.02 -11.10
C SER A 196 -0.89 -0.33 -10.84
N TYR A 197 0.19 -1.06 -10.55
CA TYR A 197 1.47 -0.46 -10.13
C TYR A 197 2.58 -0.70 -11.15
N ILE A 198 3.35 0.36 -11.42
CA ILE A 198 4.44 0.36 -12.41
C ILE A 198 5.61 -0.60 -12.04
N ASP A 199 5.73 -0.97 -10.77
CA ASP A 199 6.78 -1.85 -10.26
C ASP A 199 6.30 -3.30 -10.04
N ALA A 200 5.07 -3.61 -10.45
CA ALA A 200 4.41 -4.86 -10.12
C ALA A 200 4.89 -6.05 -10.94
N HIS A 201 5.28 -7.11 -10.23
CA HIS A 201 5.51 -8.45 -10.75
C HIS A 201 4.91 -9.45 -9.75
N GLU A 202 4.57 -10.65 -10.20
CA GLU A 202 3.95 -11.67 -9.33
C GLU A 202 4.77 -11.92 -8.07
N TRP A 203 6.08 -12.10 -8.23
CA TRP A 203 7.00 -12.45 -7.15
C TRP A 203 7.06 -11.42 -6.03
N VAL A 204 6.88 -10.15 -6.35
CA VAL A 204 6.90 -9.07 -5.37
C VAL A 204 5.50 -8.75 -4.85
N MET A 205 4.46 -8.88 -5.68
CA MET A 205 3.10 -8.53 -5.30
C MET A 205 2.45 -9.59 -4.43
N VAL A 206 2.50 -10.86 -4.82
CA VAL A 206 1.76 -11.94 -4.14
C VAL A 206 2.14 -12.05 -2.65
N PRO A 207 3.44 -12.12 -2.25
CA PRO A 207 3.80 -12.23 -0.85
C PRO A 207 3.47 -10.95 -0.05
N ASN A 208 3.72 -9.78 -0.61
CA ASN A 208 3.39 -8.51 0.06
C ASN A 208 1.89 -8.35 0.28
N VAL A 209 1.06 -8.64 -0.72
CA VAL A 209 -0.39 -8.45 -0.61
C VAL A 209 -0.99 -9.51 0.30
N LEU A 210 -0.77 -10.81 0.03
CA LEU A 210 -1.40 -11.87 0.81
C LEU A 210 -0.86 -11.96 2.23
N GLY A 211 0.46 -11.89 2.41
CA GLY A 211 1.09 -12.03 3.72
C GLY A 211 1.05 -10.73 4.51
N MET A 212 1.79 -9.73 4.03
CA MET A 212 1.99 -8.49 4.78
C MET A 212 0.69 -7.67 4.90
N SER A 213 -0.03 -7.46 3.80
CA SER A 213 -1.19 -6.56 3.79
C SER A 213 -2.45 -7.21 4.33
N LEU A 214 -2.80 -8.42 3.85
CA LEU A 214 -4.11 -9.01 4.09
C LEU A 214 -4.11 -10.11 5.17
N TYR A 215 -2.95 -10.50 5.68
CA TYR A 215 -2.83 -11.60 6.65
C TYR A 215 -3.53 -12.89 6.16
N ALA A 216 -3.65 -13.03 4.84
CA ALA A 216 -4.34 -14.13 4.18
C ALA A 216 -3.56 -15.44 4.34
N ASP A 217 -2.27 -15.36 4.68
CA ASP A 217 -1.39 -16.48 5.03
C ASP A 217 -1.50 -16.94 6.50
N GLY A 218 -2.26 -16.22 7.33
CA GLY A 218 -2.42 -16.52 8.76
C GLY A 218 -1.22 -16.15 9.63
N GLY A 219 -0.28 -15.36 9.11
CA GLY A 219 0.89 -14.84 9.81
C GLY A 219 2.19 -15.59 9.53
N GLN A 220 2.26 -16.28 8.40
CA GLN A 220 3.45 -16.99 7.94
C GLN A 220 4.59 -16.02 7.59
N LEU A 221 4.27 -14.87 6.97
CA LEU A 221 5.19 -13.80 6.63
C LEU A 221 5.24 -12.72 7.72
N ALA A 222 4.08 -12.22 8.15
CA ALA A 222 3.98 -11.14 9.13
C ALA A 222 3.17 -11.60 10.35
N THR A 223 3.77 -11.55 11.55
CA THR A 223 3.16 -12.09 12.78
C THR A 223 1.97 -11.30 13.33
N LYS A 224 1.60 -10.17 12.73
CA LYS A 224 0.39 -9.40 13.08
C LYS A 224 -0.24 -8.82 11.81
N PRO A 225 -1.58 -8.70 11.75
CA PRO A 225 -2.25 -7.95 10.71
C PRO A 225 -1.97 -6.44 10.86
N TYR A 226 -1.75 -5.75 9.74
CA TYR A 226 -1.62 -4.29 9.70
C TYR A 226 -2.99 -3.60 9.64
N ALA A 227 -3.86 -3.92 10.60
CA ALA A 227 -5.18 -3.30 10.75
C ALA A 227 -5.09 -2.03 11.60
N SER A 228 -5.66 -0.92 11.12
CA SER A 228 -5.72 0.34 11.88
C SER A 228 -6.97 1.18 11.56
N GLY A 229 -7.41 1.97 12.54
CA GLY A 229 -8.52 2.93 12.37
C GLY A 229 -8.07 4.31 11.89
N GLY A 230 -9.02 5.24 11.76
CA GLY A 230 -8.76 6.60 11.25
C GLY A 230 -7.75 7.41 12.06
N ALA A 231 -7.54 7.09 13.34
CA ALA A 231 -6.53 7.73 14.18
C ALA A 231 -5.09 7.50 13.70
N TYR A 232 -4.80 6.36 13.05
CA TYR A 232 -3.49 6.14 12.43
C TYR A 232 -3.30 7.07 11.24
N ILE A 233 -4.29 7.09 10.34
CA ILE A 233 -4.26 7.91 9.12
C ILE A 233 -4.13 9.39 9.48
N ASP A 234 -4.84 9.88 10.50
CA ASP A 234 -4.73 11.27 10.97
C ASP A 234 -3.35 11.63 11.53
N ARG A 235 -2.71 10.70 12.25
CA ARG A 235 -1.39 10.95 12.81
C ARG A 235 -0.30 10.97 11.73
N MET A 236 -0.44 10.12 10.72
CA MET A 236 0.58 9.93 9.68
C MET A 236 0.30 10.72 8.40
N SER A 237 -0.80 11.47 8.33
CA SER A 237 -1.18 12.24 7.14
C SER A 237 -1.95 13.52 7.43
N ASN A 238 -2.12 14.35 6.41
CA ASN A 238 -3.06 15.46 6.44
C ASN A 238 -4.43 15.14 5.79
N HIS A 239 -4.72 13.88 5.45
CA HIS A 239 -5.92 13.47 4.72
C HIS A 239 -7.23 13.63 5.50
N CYS A 240 -7.19 13.64 6.83
CA CYS A 240 -8.41 13.82 7.63
C CYS A 240 -8.93 15.26 7.57
N ASN A 241 -8.09 16.23 7.19
CA ASN A 241 -8.48 17.62 7.07
C ASN A 241 -9.37 17.81 5.82
N GLY A 242 -10.61 18.23 6.06
CA GLY A 242 -11.62 18.37 5.00
C GLY A 242 -12.14 17.04 4.46
N CYS A 243 -11.92 15.91 5.14
CA CYS A 243 -12.56 14.64 4.80
C CYS A 243 -14.06 14.69 5.15
N ALA A 244 -14.89 14.02 4.36
CA ALA A 244 -16.33 13.91 4.62
C ALA A 244 -16.67 13.14 5.90
N TYR A 245 -15.69 12.44 6.49
CA TYR A 245 -15.85 11.60 7.65
C TYR A 245 -15.04 12.08 8.85
N ASP A 246 -15.63 11.98 10.03
CA ASP A 246 -14.95 12.22 11.29
C ASP A 246 -14.20 10.96 11.75
N ARG A 247 -12.87 11.03 11.73
CA ARG A 247 -11.94 10.00 12.22
C ARG A 247 -12.20 9.56 13.67
N LYS A 248 -12.82 10.39 14.51
CA LYS A 248 -13.09 10.09 15.92
C LYS A 248 -14.39 9.31 16.12
N LYS A 249 -15.29 9.34 15.13
CA LYS A 249 -16.59 8.66 15.21
C LYS A 249 -16.50 7.22 14.72
N ARG A 250 -17.15 6.33 15.47
CA ARG A 250 -17.31 4.90 15.13
C ARG A 250 -18.71 4.56 14.64
N THR A 251 -19.68 5.42 14.89
CA THR A 251 -21.09 5.23 14.57
C THR A 251 -21.67 6.53 14.00
N GLY A 252 -22.78 6.42 13.28
CA GLY A 252 -23.41 7.55 12.57
C GLY A 252 -22.96 7.68 11.12
N ASP A 253 -23.67 8.52 10.36
CA ASP A 253 -23.52 8.63 8.90
C ASP A 253 -22.16 9.17 8.47
N ASP A 254 -21.55 10.01 9.31
CA ASP A 254 -20.23 10.63 9.12
C ASP A 254 -19.10 9.90 9.85
N ALA A 255 -19.34 8.70 10.40
CA ALA A 255 -18.29 7.87 10.98
C ALA A 255 -17.24 7.49 9.95
N CYS A 256 -15.97 7.65 10.30
CA CYS A 256 -14.87 7.19 9.45
C CYS A 256 -14.94 5.68 9.22
N PRO A 257 -14.99 5.21 7.96
CA PRO A 257 -15.03 3.79 7.64
C PRO A 257 -13.87 3.01 8.26
N PHE A 258 -12.65 3.56 8.27
CA PHE A 258 -11.51 2.92 8.94
C PHE A 258 -11.73 2.78 10.44
N THR A 259 -12.20 3.85 11.12
CA THR A 259 -12.41 3.81 12.57
C THR A 259 -13.48 2.79 12.92
N ASN A 260 -14.61 2.75 12.20
CA ASN A 260 -15.65 1.75 12.42
C ASN A 260 -15.17 0.32 12.11
N LEU A 261 -14.70 0.07 10.87
CA LEU A 261 -14.36 -1.27 10.40
C LEU A 261 -13.16 -1.86 11.16
N TYR A 262 -12.28 -1.03 11.72
CA TYR A 262 -11.20 -1.51 12.59
C TYR A 262 -11.72 -2.26 13.82
N TRP A 263 -12.75 -1.74 14.50
CA TRP A 263 -13.32 -2.39 15.67
C TRP A 263 -14.17 -3.59 15.29
N ASP A 264 -14.94 -3.49 14.21
CA ASP A 264 -15.66 -4.63 13.63
C ASP A 264 -14.71 -5.78 13.27
N PHE A 265 -13.58 -5.48 12.62
CA PHE A 265 -12.55 -6.47 12.25
C PHE A 265 -12.00 -7.22 13.47
N HIS A 266 -11.72 -6.53 14.57
CA HIS A 266 -11.22 -7.20 15.78
C HIS A 266 -12.28 -8.09 16.41
N MET A 267 -13.55 -7.66 16.42
CA MET A 267 -14.64 -8.46 16.98
C MET A 267 -15.00 -9.66 16.11
N ARG A 268 -15.10 -9.50 14.78
CA ARG A 268 -15.46 -10.61 13.88
C ARG A 268 -14.40 -11.72 13.84
N HIS A 269 -13.14 -11.39 14.17
CA HIS A 269 -12.04 -12.34 14.25
C HIS A 269 -11.51 -12.55 15.67
N GLU A 270 -12.29 -12.21 16.71
CA GLU A 270 -11.81 -12.19 18.09
C GLU A 270 -11.22 -13.53 18.55
N LYS A 271 -11.84 -14.66 18.15
CA LYS A 271 -11.45 -16.01 18.57
C LYS A 271 -10.05 -16.39 18.08
N THR A 272 -9.70 -15.89 16.91
CA THR A 272 -8.37 -16.09 16.29
C THR A 272 -7.37 -15.13 16.91
N PHE A 273 -7.70 -13.84 16.95
CA PHE A 273 -6.74 -12.80 17.28
C PHE A 273 -6.49 -12.59 18.77
N VAL A 274 -7.42 -12.98 19.65
CA VAL A 274 -7.19 -12.92 21.11
C VAL A 274 -6.01 -13.80 21.55
N LYS A 275 -5.67 -14.83 20.77
CA LYS A 275 -4.54 -15.74 21.02
C LYS A 275 -3.20 -15.18 20.53
N ASN A 276 -3.20 -14.16 19.68
CA ASN A 276 -1.98 -13.56 19.17
C ASN A 276 -1.50 -12.46 20.14
N PRO A 277 -0.35 -12.61 20.81
CA PRO A 277 0.10 -11.69 21.86
C PRO A 277 0.35 -10.26 21.34
N ARG A 278 0.61 -10.07 20.04
CA ARG A 278 0.86 -8.74 19.45
C ARG A 278 -0.41 -7.91 19.26
N ILE A 279 -1.58 -8.55 19.22
CA ILE A 279 -2.87 -7.90 18.94
C ILE A 279 -3.96 -8.22 19.97
N ALA A 280 -3.70 -9.13 20.92
CA ALA A 280 -4.66 -9.53 21.94
C ALA A 280 -5.19 -8.34 22.77
N ARG A 281 -4.35 -7.31 23.01
CA ARG A 281 -4.76 -6.10 23.73
C ARG A 281 -5.84 -5.33 22.96
N GLN A 282 -5.71 -5.22 21.64
CA GLN A 282 -6.65 -4.53 20.76
C GLN A 282 -7.98 -5.28 20.70
N VAL A 283 -7.94 -6.62 20.62
CA VAL A 283 -9.15 -7.46 20.69
C VAL A 283 -9.86 -7.28 22.04
N ARG A 284 -9.12 -7.33 23.16
CA ARG A 284 -9.69 -7.10 24.50
C ARG A 284 -10.25 -5.70 24.67
N ALA A 285 -9.68 -4.70 23.99
CA ALA A 285 -10.22 -3.34 23.99
C ALA A 285 -11.54 -3.29 23.19
N ALA A 286 -11.62 -3.99 22.06
CA ALA A 286 -12.85 -4.11 21.27
C ALA A 286 -13.98 -4.79 22.06
N GLN A 287 -13.67 -5.86 22.78
CA GLN A 287 -14.62 -6.60 23.63
C GLN A 287 -15.20 -5.77 24.79
N LYS A 288 -14.54 -4.68 25.17
CA LYS A 288 -14.97 -3.77 26.25
C LYS A 288 -15.74 -2.56 25.74
N LEU A 289 -15.96 -2.43 24.43
CA LEU A 289 -16.77 -1.35 23.87
C LEU A 289 -18.24 -1.58 24.22
N SER A 290 -18.82 -0.64 24.98
CA SER A 290 -20.24 -0.68 25.35
C SER A 290 -21.17 -0.49 24.14
N ASP A 291 -20.68 0.16 23.08
CA ASP A 291 -21.39 0.48 21.84
C ASP A 291 -21.13 -0.53 20.72
N ILE A 292 -20.57 -1.70 21.00
CA ILE A 292 -20.10 -2.61 19.95
C ILE A 292 -21.22 -3.08 18.99
N ALA A 293 -22.44 -3.25 19.49
CA ALA A 293 -23.59 -3.61 18.65
C ALA A 293 -23.90 -2.52 17.61
N ASP A 294 -23.81 -1.24 18.00
CA ASP A 294 -24.01 -0.10 17.09
C ASP A 294 -22.85 0.05 16.10
N VAL A 295 -21.62 -0.24 16.53
CA VAL A 295 -20.45 -0.31 15.66
C VAL A 295 -20.65 -1.36 14.58
N GLN A 296 -21.07 -2.58 14.93
CA GLN A 296 -21.32 -3.67 13.96
C GLN A 296 -22.50 -3.36 13.03
N LYS A 297 -23.55 -2.72 13.53
CA LYS A 297 -24.67 -2.22 12.70
C LYS A 297 -24.18 -1.19 11.68
N THR A 298 -23.36 -0.24 12.11
CA THR A 298 -22.77 0.79 11.24
C THR A 298 -21.80 0.15 10.23
N ALA A 299 -21.03 -0.87 10.63
CA ALA A 299 -20.12 -1.61 9.76
C ALA A 299 -20.87 -2.25 8.59
N LYS A 300 -22.00 -2.91 8.88
CA LYS A 300 -22.86 -3.48 7.83
C LYS A 300 -23.32 -2.41 6.83
N GLN A 301 -23.76 -1.25 7.30
CA GLN A 301 -24.19 -0.14 6.44
C GLN A 301 -23.04 0.45 5.61
N ILE A 302 -21.83 0.55 6.17
CA ILE A 302 -20.63 0.97 5.45
C ILE A 302 -20.33 -0.02 4.32
N LEU A 303 -20.37 -1.32 4.60
CA LEU A 303 -20.08 -2.36 3.62
C LEU A 303 -21.15 -2.41 2.50
N GLU A 304 -22.43 -2.25 2.83
CA GLU A 304 -23.51 -2.14 1.82
C GLU A 304 -23.38 -0.88 0.94
N ARG A 305 -22.84 0.22 1.48
CA ARG A 305 -22.51 1.42 0.70
C ARG A 305 -21.26 1.20 -0.15
N LEU A 306 -20.24 0.53 0.38
CA LEU A 306 -19.01 0.16 -0.32
C LEU A 306 -19.31 -0.65 -1.58
N ASP A 307 -20.16 -1.67 -1.47
CA ASP A 307 -20.54 -2.54 -2.59
C ASP A 307 -21.26 -1.76 -3.72
N ARG A 308 -21.94 -0.65 -3.37
CA ARG A 308 -22.60 0.26 -4.32
C ARG A 308 -21.70 1.41 -4.80
N GLY A 309 -20.48 1.54 -4.26
CA GLY A 309 -19.57 2.64 -4.51
C GLY A 309 -20.09 3.99 -4.01
N LEU A 310 -20.65 4.00 -2.79
CA LEU A 310 -21.27 5.14 -2.10
C LEU A 310 -20.62 5.44 -0.74
N VAL A 311 -19.44 4.85 -0.48
CA VAL A 311 -18.65 5.07 0.75
C VAL A 311 -17.74 6.29 0.61
#